data_AF-A0A482YYI2-F1
#
_entry.id   AF-A0A482YYI2-F1
#
_cell.length_a   1.000
_cell.length_b   1.000
_cell.length_c   1.000
_cell.angle_alpha   90.00
_cell.angle_beta   90.00
_cell.angle_gamma   90.00
#
_symmetry.space_group_name_H-M   'P 1'
#
loop_
_entity.id
_entity.type
_entity.pdbx_description
1 polymer ?
#
loop_
_entity_poly.entity_id
_entity_poly.type
_entity_poly.pdbx_seq_one_letter_code
_entity_poly.pdbx_strand_id
1 'polypeptide(L)'
;MDPATRSINTVRGEAMYALVRYGLWVARNTATDEKFCFDDAPEMRETLDCHLNSKNDPSLAIRSIYGEFYSWLNLLDTEWAQEAKSWIFSNDEFGLGDAAWDAYIKFCPPYDDILKVMPDIYTKHVKKLSSIRNNDDKEQIPRSLVEHLITFYWRSKLELDGEILSTFYRCAPLKLRKYALEFSGQSLNNTLDLDKNIEERLKRLYEWRQSLVMEGGEQEELEGFYWWVGVAVIDKNWILTKFHELLQAQDKFDNLDLAASKLGDYLDVDPVKVLDCMDMILNKLNTQGGYFGWNDTAQDETFA
;
A
#
# COMPACT_ATOMS: atom_id res chain seq x y z
N MET A 1 -4.67 14.69 17.69
CA MET A 1 -3.91 13.46 17.98
C MET A 1 -4.77 12.29 17.58
N ASP A 2 -4.29 11.42 16.71
CA ASP A 2 -5.03 10.22 16.28
C ASP A 2 -5.18 9.21 17.44
N PRO A 3 -6.17 8.31 17.38
CA PRO A 3 -6.45 7.35 18.46
C PRO A 3 -5.25 6.47 18.84
N ALA A 4 -4.47 6.00 17.86
CA ALA A 4 -3.32 5.15 18.12
C ALA A 4 -2.21 5.92 18.86
N THR A 5 -1.88 7.15 18.43
CA THR A 5 -0.93 7.99 19.18
C THR A 5 -1.43 8.31 20.59
N ARG A 6 -2.74 8.47 20.80
CA ARG A 6 -3.29 8.67 22.15
C ARG A 6 -3.16 7.42 23.02
N SER A 7 -3.27 6.22 22.43
CA SER A 7 -3.24 4.95 23.17
C SER A 7 -1.95 4.78 23.97
N ILE A 8 -0.78 5.01 23.34
CA ILE A 8 0.55 4.91 23.97
C ILE A 8 0.84 6.01 25.01
N ASN A 9 -0.01 7.04 25.08
CA ASN A 9 0.16 8.17 26.00
C ASN A 9 -0.80 8.08 27.20
N THR A 10 -1.33 6.89 27.49
CA THR A 10 -2.28 6.67 28.59
C THR A 10 -1.99 5.39 29.36
N VAL A 11 -2.20 5.42 30.68
CA VAL A 11 -2.07 4.22 31.53
C VAL A 11 -2.96 3.08 31.04
N ARG A 12 -4.21 3.38 30.64
CA ARG A 12 -5.13 2.37 30.14
C ARG A 12 -4.65 1.75 28.83
N GLY A 13 -4.14 2.56 27.90
CA GLY A 13 -3.60 2.06 26.65
C GLY A 13 -2.37 1.19 26.88
N GLU A 14 -1.39 1.68 27.64
CA GLU A 14 -0.19 0.91 28.00
C GLU A 14 -0.53 -0.42 28.70
N ALA A 15 -1.56 -0.45 29.55
CA ALA A 15 -2.05 -1.68 30.16
C ALA A 15 -2.58 -2.68 29.11
N MET A 16 -3.32 -2.20 28.09
CA MET A 16 -3.79 -3.04 26.99
C MET A 16 -2.63 -3.53 26.08
N TYR A 17 -1.62 -2.70 25.81
CA TYR A 17 -0.40 -3.15 25.13
C TYR A 17 0.31 -4.25 25.95
N ALA A 18 0.45 -4.05 27.27
CA ALA A 18 1.05 -5.03 28.16
C ALA A 18 0.25 -6.34 28.18
N LEU A 19 -1.08 -6.27 28.13
CA LEU A 19 -1.95 -7.44 28.05
C LEU A 19 -1.69 -8.30 26.80
N VAL A 20 -1.60 -7.67 25.62
CA VAL A 20 -1.31 -8.42 24.38
C VAL A 20 0.10 -9.00 24.40
N ARG A 21 1.09 -8.24 24.91
CA ARG A 21 2.45 -8.74 25.09
C ARG A 21 2.52 -9.90 26.08
N TYR A 22 1.72 -9.87 27.14
CA TYR A 22 1.57 -10.95 28.09
C TYR A 22 1.02 -12.20 27.40
N GLY A 23 -0.08 -12.10 26.63
CA GLY A 23 -0.61 -13.24 25.88
C GLY A 23 0.40 -13.87 24.92
N LEU A 24 1.13 -13.04 24.17
CA LEU A 24 2.22 -13.50 23.29
C LEU A 24 3.35 -14.17 24.08
N TRP A 25 3.67 -13.68 25.28
CA TRP A 25 4.66 -14.30 26.15
C TRP A 25 4.18 -15.64 26.68
N VAL A 26 2.94 -15.74 27.16
CA VAL A 26 2.35 -17.02 27.63
C VAL A 26 2.41 -18.03 26.50
N ALA A 27 1.83 -17.71 25.33
CA ALA A 27 1.81 -18.60 24.17
C ALA A 27 3.20 -19.14 23.78
N ARG A 28 4.25 -18.31 23.90
CA ARG A 28 5.64 -18.75 23.60
C ARG A 28 6.25 -19.67 24.66
N ASN A 29 5.81 -19.57 25.91
CA ASN A 29 6.40 -20.31 27.04
C ASN A 29 5.54 -21.49 27.50
N THR A 30 4.28 -21.55 27.08
CA THR A 30 3.36 -22.65 27.36
C THR A 30 3.06 -23.51 26.13
N ALA A 31 3.66 -23.18 24.97
CA ALA A 31 3.52 -23.96 23.75
C ALA A 31 3.89 -25.42 23.99
N THR A 32 2.87 -26.28 24.02
CA THR A 32 2.99 -27.73 23.87
C THR A 32 2.74 -28.09 22.40
N ASP A 33 2.53 -29.36 22.07
CA ASP A 33 2.05 -29.74 20.73
C ASP A 33 0.64 -29.16 20.43
N GLU A 34 -0.09 -28.69 21.45
CA GLU A 34 -1.39 -28.04 21.32
C GLU A 34 -1.24 -26.53 21.06
N LYS A 35 -2.07 -26.00 20.16
CA LYS A 35 -2.09 -24.58 19.79
C LYS A 35 -2.72 -23.78 20.94
N PHE A 36 -1.98 -22.80 21.46
CA PHE A 36 -2.46 -21.83 22.45
C PHE A 36 -3.80 -21.20 22.01
N CYS A 37 -4.70 -20.98 22.96
CA CYS A 37 -5.89 -20.15 22.80
C CYS A 37 -6.15 -19.32 24.06
N PHE A 38 -7.16 -18.47 24.05
CA PHE A 38 -7.46 -17.62 25.20
C PHE A 38 -8.01 -18.37 26.42
N ASP A 39 -8.37 -19.65 26.29
CA ASP A 39 -8.72 -20.48 27.45
C ASP A 39 -7.50 -20.81 28.32
N ASP A 40 -6.29 -20.75 27.77
CA ASP A 40 -5.02 -20.88 28.50
C ASP A 40 -4.64 -19.61 29.28
N ALA A 41 -5.31 -18.49 28.99
CA ALA A 41 -5.12 -17.19 29.65
C ALA A 41 -6.47 -16.48 29.83
N PRO A 42 -7.39 -17.02 30.65
CA PRO A 42 -8.75 -16.51 30.79
C PRO A 42 -8.79 -15.05 31.24
N GLU A 43 -7.83 -14.60 32.04
CA GLU A 43 -7.70 -13.20 32.45
C GLU A 43 -7.48 -12.25 31.27
N MET A 44 -6.82 -12.71 30.20
CA MET A 44 -6.67 -11.96 28.96
C MET A 44 -7.98 -11.89 28.20
N ARG A 45 -8.69 -13.03 28.07
CA ARG A 45 -10.01 -13.10 27.43
C ARG A 45 -10.98 -12.13 28.09
N GLU A 46 -11.15 -12.24 29.40
CA GLU A 46 -12.09 -11.43 30.18
C GLU A 46 -11.80 -9.93 30.05
N THR A 47 -10.51 -9.56 30.10
CA THR A 47 -10.10 -8.15 29.96
C THR A 47 -10.37 -7.63 28.54
N LEU A 48 -10.03 -8.42 27.51
CA LEU A 48 -10.31 -8.07 26.12
C LEU A 48 -11.82 -7.95 25.86
N ASP A 49 -12.64 -8.87 26.35
CA ASP A 49 -14.10 -8.83 26.16
C ASP A 49 -14.72 -7.63 26.87
N CYS A 50 -14.25 -7.32 28.08
CA CYS A 50 -14.73 -6.18 28.85
C CYS A 50 -14.48 -4.85 28.11
N HIS A 51 -13.28 -4.63 27.59
CA HIS A 51 -12.91 -3.42 26.85
C HIS A 51 -13.41 -3.39 25.40
N LEU A 52 -13.76 -4.55 24.82
CA LEU A 52 -14.36 -4.62 23.49
C LEU A 52 -15.83 -4.19 23.50
N ASN A 53 -16.53 -4.35 24.62
CA ASN A 53 -17.91 -3.88 24.77
C ASN A 53 -17.95 -2.34 24.85
N SER A 54 -18.58 -1.70 23.85
CA SER A 54 -18.67 -0.24 23.77
C SER A 54 -19.45 0.42 24.92
N LYS A 55 -20.31 -0.33 25.62
CA LYS A 55 -20.99 0.16 26.83
C LYS A 55 -20.04 0.29 28.03
N ASN A 56 -19.00 -0.54 28.06
CA ASN A 56 -18.00 -0.54 29.12
C ASN A 56 -16.84 0.40 28.75
N ASP A 57 -16.36 0.34 27.51
CA ASP A 57 -15.29 1.19 27.01
C ASP A 57 -15.58 1.79 25.61
N PRO A 58 -16.06 3.05 25.55
CA PRO A 58 -16.29 3.76 24.29
C PRO A 58 -15.01 4.43 23.74
N SER A 59 -13.82 4.12 24.25
CA SER A 59 -12.58 4.79 23.86
C SER A 59 -12.09 4.36 22.48
N LEU A 60 -12.04 5.31 21.54
CA LEU A 60 -11.37 5.15 20.24
C LEU A 60 -9.91 4.72 20.38
N ALA A 61 -9.20 5.23 21.40
CA ALA A 61 -7.80 4.90 21.63
C ALA A 61 -7.63 3.43 22.03
N ILE A 62 -8.52 2.91 22.88
CA ILE A 62 -8.51 1.48 23.23
C ILE A 62 -8.93 0.63 22.04
N ARG A 63 -9.93 1.07 21.27
CA ARG A 63 -10.34 0.39 20.04
C ARG A 63 -9.23 0.27 19.01
N SER A 64 -8.40 1.30 18.86
CA SER A 64 -7.26 1.28 17.94
C SER A 64 -6.23 0.19 18.26
N ILE A 65 -6.07 -0.17 19.55
CA ILE A 65 -5.19 -1.26 19.98
C ILE A 65 -5.67 -2.60 19.44
N TYR A 66 -6.99 -2.87 19.43
CA TYR A 66 -7.52 -4.10 18.83
C TYR A 66 -7.20 -4.19 17.35
N GLY A 67 -7.26 -3.07 16.62
CA GLY A 67 -6.88 -3.01 15.22
C GLY A 67 -5.39 -3.27 14.99
N GLU A 68 -4.54 -2.55 15.71
CA GLU A 68 -3.08 -2.68 15.66
C GLU A 68 -2.60 -4.09 15.98
N PHE A 69 -3.25 -4.78 16.94
CA PHE A 69 -2.91 -6.14 17.32
C PHE A 69 -3.77 -7.21 16.67
N TYR A 70 -4.69 -6.90 15.76
CA TYR A 70 -5.64 -7.88 15.23
C TYR A 70 -4.95 -9.13 14.66
N SER A 71 -3.86 -8.94 13.94
CA SER A 71 -3.07 -10.06 13.37
C SER A 71 -2.49 -10.97 14.46
N TRP A 72 -2.05 -10.39 15.59
CA TRP A 72 -1.53 -11.12 16.74
C TRP A 72 -2.65 -11.80 17.54
N LEU A 73 -3.79 -11.12 17.72
CA LEU A 73 -4.96 -11.70 18.38
C LEU A 73 -5.49 -12.90 17.60
N ASN A 74 -5.57 -12.81 16.26
CA ASN A 74 -5.95 -13.92 15.40
C ASN A 74 -4.94 -15.08 15.42
N LEU A 75 -3.65 -14.79 15.59
CA LEU A 75 -2.62 -15.81 15.78
C LEU A 75 -2.80 -16.56 17.10
N LEU A 76 -3.07 -15.81 18.18
CA LEU A 76 -3.25 -16.35 19.53
C LEU A 76 -4.56 -17.13 19.67
N ASP A 77 -5.67 -16.61 19.15
CA ASP A 77 -6.97 -17.27 19.22
C ASP A 77 -7.78 -16.90 17.97
N THR A 78 -7.75 -17.79 16.98
CA THR A 78 -8.40 -17.56 15.68
C THR A 78 -9.92 -17.55 15.79
N GLU A 79 -10.49 -18.36 16.68
CA GLU A 79 -11.95 -18.43 16.88
C GLU A 79 -12.45 -17.15 17.53
N TRP A 80 -11.82 -16.73 18.64
CA TRP A 80 -12.17 -15.48 19.31
C TRP A 80 -12.03 -14.27 18.37
N ALA A 81 -10.94 -14.18 17.59
CA ALA A 81 -10.73 -13.05 16.69
C ALA A 81 -11.80 -12.97 15.59
N GLN A 82 -12.26 -14.11 15.07
CA GLN A 82 -13.34 -14.16 14.08
C GLN A 82 -14.67 -13.71 14.67
N GLU A 83 -15.02 -14.15 15.87
CA GLU A 83 -16.23 -13.72 16.58
C GLU A 83 -16.19 -12.22 16.92
N ALA A 84 -15.04 -11.74 17.41
CA ALA A 84 -14.81 -10.36 17.79
C ALA A 84 -14.71 -9.41 16.58
N LYS A 85 -14.42 -9.90 15.37
CA LYS A 85 -14.18 -9.08 14.16
C LYS A 85 -15.24 -7.99 13.95
N SER A 86 -16.52 -8.37 14.03
CA SER A 86 -17.65 -7.45 13.78
C SER A 86 -17.79 -6.36 14.85
N TRP A 87 -17.26 -6.60 16.06
CA TRP A 87 -17.21 -5.65 17.16
C TRP A 87 -15.95 -4.78 17.13
N ILE A 88 -14.82 -5.33 16.68
CA ILE A 88 -13.56 -4.60 16.51
C ILE A 88 -13.69 -3.60 15.36
N PHE A 89 -14.13 -4.06 14.18
CA PHE A 89 -14.28 -3.27 12.97
C PHE A 89 -15.73 -2.85 12.72
N SER A 90 -16.43 -2.45 13.79
CA SER A 90 -17.85 -2.12 13.77
C SER A 90 -18.21 -1.04 12.75
N ASN A 91 -19.46 -1.05 12.31
CA ASN A 91 -20.03 0.03 11.50
C ASN A 91 -20.89 0.93 12.40
N ASP A 92 -20.24 1.57 13.36
CA ASP A 92 -20.86 2.44 14.35
C ASP A 92 -20.70 3.92 14.00
N GLU A 93 -21.60 4.75 14.51
CA GLU A 93 -21.58 6.20 14.32
C GLU A 93 -20.47 6.91 15.13
N PHE A 94 -19.91 6.23 16.13
CA PHE A 94 -18.90 6.80 17.03
C PHE A 94 -17.48 6.69 16.46
N GLY A 95 -17.29 5.96 15.36
CA GLY A 95 -16.01 5.77 14.70
C GLY A 95 -15.09 4.75 15.38
N LEU A 96 -15.62 3.86 16.22
CA LEU A 96 -14.83 2.80 16.87
C LEU A 96 -14.21 1.88 15.81
N GLY A 97 -15.01 1.35 14.89
CA GLY A 97 -14.49 0.47 13.85
C GLY A 97 -13.50 1.15 12.90
N ASP A 98 -13.68 2.44 12.63
CA ASP A 98 -12.74 3.22 11.83
C ASP A 98 -11.42 3.44 12.57
N ALA A 99 -11.45 3.68 13.89
CA ALA A 99 -10.24 3.76 14.71
C ALA A 99 -9.45 2.45 14.76
N ALA A 100 -10.13 1.29 14.81
CA ALA A 100 -9.48 -0.02 14.68
C ALA A 100 -8.89 -0.21 13.27
N TRP A 101 -9.66 0.08 12.23
CA TRP A 101 -9.19 -0.05 10.85
C TRP A 101 -7.95 0.80 10.56
N ASP A 102 -7.98 2.08 10.93
CA ASP A 102 -6.88 3.01 10.68
C ASP A 102 -5.59 2.53 11.36
N ALA A 103 -5.69 1.95 12.56
CA ALA A 103 -4.55 1.36 13.25
C ALA A 103 -4.09 0.06 12.59
N TYR A 104 -5.01 -0.83 12.22
CA TYR A 104 -4.68 -2.05 11.51
C TYR A 104 -3.90 -1.76 10.22
N ILE A 105 -4.46 -0.93 9.33
CA ILE A 105 -3.87 -0.71 8.01
C ILE A 105 -2.54 0.06 8.08
N LYS A 106 -2.32 0.82 9.15
CA LYS A 106 -1.09 1.59 9.35
C LYS A 106 0.04 0.76 9.96
N PHE A 107 -0.27 -0.15 10.88
CA PHE A 107 0.74 -0.82 11.70
C PHE A 107 0.89 -2.32 11.41
N CYS A 108 -0.10 -2.95 10.77
CA CYS A 108 0.00 -4.35 10.37
C CYS A 108 0.47 -4.48 8.92
N PRO A 109 1.45 -5.36 8.64
CA PRO A 109 1.73 -5.80 7.28
C PRO A 109 0.53 -6.49 6.62
N PRO A 110 0.49 -6.57 5.27
CA PRO A 110 -0.53 -7.31 4.53
C PRO A 110 -0.31 -8.83 4.66
N TYR A 111 -0.84 -9.41 5.74
CA TYR A 111 -0.82 -10.86 5.99
C TYR A 111 -1.93 -11.57 5.21
N ASP A 112 -1.54 -12.56 4.40
CA ASP A 112 -2.44 -13.30 3.50
C ASP A 112 -3.59 -14.00 4.25
N ASP A 113 -3.32 -14.57 5.43
CA ASP A 113 -4.35 -15.26 6.22
C ASP A 113 -5.37 -14.29 6.82
N ILE A 114 -4.95 -13.06 7.13
CA ILE A 114 -5.86 -12.03 7.64
C ILE A 114 -6.79 -11.55 6.51
N LEU A 115 -6.30 -11.41 5.27
CA LEU A 115 -7.14 -11.07 4.13
C LEU A 115 -8.32 -12.05 3.96
N LYS A 116 -8.10 -13.35 4.20
CA LYS A 116 -9.16 -14.38 4.13
C LYS A 116 -10.24 -14.18 5.19
N VAL A 117 -9.88 -13.64 6.35
CA VAL A 117 -10.79 -13.44 7.49
C VAL A 117 -11.63 -12.17 7.35
N MET A 118 -11.10 -11.13 6.72
CA MET A 118 -11.76 -9.83 6.64
C MET A 118 -11.86 -9.21 5.24
N PRO A 119 -12.22 -9.98 4.20
CA PRO A 119 -12.40 -9.42 2.85
C PRO A 119 -13.51 -8.37 2.82
N ASP A 120 -14.54 -8.55 3.65
CA ASP A 120 -15.67 -7.62 3.82
C ASP A 120 -15.24 -6.27 4.38
N ILE A 121 -14.27 -6.26 5.30
CA ILE A 121 -13.72 -5.02 5.89
C ILE A 121 -12.89 -4.29 4.83
N TYR A 122 -12.02 -4.98 4.09
CA TYR A 122 -11.29 -4.35 2.97
C TYR A 122 -12.27 -3.74 1.95
N THR A 123 -13.28 -4.50 1.50
CA THR A 123 -14.30 -3.99 0.56
C THR A 123 -15.04 -2.77 1.10
N LYS A 124 -15.41 -2.76 2.39
CA LYS A 124 -16.05 -1.60 3.05
C LYS A 124 -15.18 -0.36 2.96
N HIS A 125 -13.89 -0.46 3.32
CA HIS A 125 -12.98 0.69 3.33
C HIS A 125 -12.57 1.14 1.93
N VAL A 126 -12.50 0.22 0.97
CA VAL A 126 -12.34 0.56 -0.45
C VAL A 126 -13.54 1.36 -0.96
N LYS A 127 -14.79 1.00 -0.62
CA LYS A 127 -15.98 1.77 -0.99
C LYS A 127 -15.96 3.18 -0.41
N LYS A 128 -15.40 3.37 0.80
CA LYS A 128 -15.25 4.69 1.43
C LYS A 128 -14.30 5.64 0.67
N LEU A 129 -13.44 5.13 -0.20
CA LEU A 129 -12.52 5.97 -0.98
C LEU A 129 -13.25 6.96 -1.90
N SER A 130 -14.49 6.66 -2.32
CA SER A 130 -15.27 7.58 -3.16
C SER A 130 -15.66 8.87 -2.45
N SER A 131 -15.53 8.93 -1.12
CA SER A 131 -15.80 10.12 -0.31
C SER A 131 -14.56 11.02 -0.14
N ILE A 132 -13.38 10.53 -0.52
CA ILE A 132 -12.12 11.26 -0.41
C ILE A 132 -12.00 12.22 -1.60
N ARG A 133 -11.69 13.48 -1.31
CA ARG A 133 -11.44 14.47 -2.36
C ARG A 133 -9.97 14.40 -2.78
N ASN A 134 -9.69 14.74 -4.03
CA ASN A 134 -8.32 14.76 -4.56
C ASN A 134 -7.35 15.67 -3.76
N ASN A 135 -7.87 16.66 -3.04
CA ASN A 135 -7.11 17.65 -2.27
C ASN A 135 -7.10 17.38 -0.76
N ASP A 136 -7.55 16.20 -0.30
CA ASP A 136 -7.51 15.87 1.12
C ASP A 136 -6.09 15.45 1.53
N ASP A 137 -5.45 16.21 2.44
CA ASP A 137 -4.08 15.97 2.92
C ASP A 137 -3.94 14.74 3.84
N LYS A 138 -5.04 14.07 4.19
CA LYS A 138 -5.04 12.86 5.04
C LYS A 138 -4.79 11.60 4.23
N GLU A 139 -3.62 11.53 3.60
CA GLU A 139 -3.31 10.51 2.59
C GLU A 139 -2.79 9.19 3.14
N GLN A 140 -2.27 9.17 4.36
CA GLN A 140 -1.52 8.00 4.84
C GLN A 140 -2.37 6.72 4.88
N ILE A 141 -3.58 6.79 5.45
CA ILE A 141 -4.45 5.62 5.60
C ILE A 141 -4.91 5.09 4.22
N PRO A 142 -5.41 5.92 3.29
CA PRO A 142 -5.71 5.47 1.94
C PRO A 142 -4.51 4.90 1.19
N ARG A 143 -3.31 5.51 1.33
CA ARG A 143 -2.08 5.00 0.71
C ARG A 143 -1.70 3.62 1.25
N SER A 144 -1.72 3.42 2.57
CA SER A 144 -1.46 2.11 3.17
C SER A 144 -2.48 1.05 2.74
N LEU A 145 -3.74 1.43 2.51
CA LEU A 145 -4.71 0.53 1.86
C LEU A 145 -4.28 0.14 0.45
N VAL A 146 -3.86 1.10 -0.40
CA VAL A 146 -3.34 0.80 -1.74
C VAL A 146 -2.15 -0.16 -1.67
N GLU A 147 -1.20 0.09 -0.77
CA GLU A 147 -0.03 -0.76 -0.57
C GLU A 147 -0.42 -2.20 -0.24
N HIS A 148 -1.40 -2.40 0.65
CA HIS A 148 -1.93 -3.73 0.95
C HIS A 148 -2.55 -4.38 -0.28
N LEU A 149 -3.44 -3.67 -1.00
CA LEU A 149 -4.14 -4.22 -2.16
C LEU A 149 -3.18 -4.64 -3.26
N ILE A 150 -2.19 -3.81 -3.58
CA ILE A 150 -1.17 -4.11 -4.59
C ILE A 150 -0.26 -5.25 -4.14
N THR A 151 0.10 -5.29 -2.84
CA THR A 151 0.88 -6.40 -2.29
C THR A 151 0.12 -7.73 -2.40
N PHE A 152 -1.17 -7.75 -2.06
CA PHE A 152 -1.99 -8.95 -2.22
C PHE A 152 -2.18 -9.33 -3.69
N TYR A 153 -2.33 -8.35 -4.57
CA TYR A 153 -2.43 -8.59 -6.01
C TYR A 153 -1.19 -9.29 -6.55
N TRP A 154 0.01 -8.75 -6.32
CA TRP A 154 1.23 -9.32 -6.88
C TRP A 154 1.56 -10.69 -6.27
N ARG A 155 1.11 -10.97 -5.02
CA ARG A 155 1.21 -12.28 -4.34
C ARG A 155 0.14 -13.28 -4.77
N SER A 156 -0.68 -12.93 -5.77
CA SER A 156 -1.77 -13.77 -6.28
C SER A 156 -2.84 -14.08 -5.22
N LYS A 157 -3.11 -13.13 -4.32
CA LYS A 157 -4.20 -13.20 -3.32
C LYS A 157 -5.44 -12.39 -3.70
N LEU A 158 -5.28 -11.43 -4.61
CA LEU A 158 -6.37 -10.69 -5.24
C LEU A 158 -6.23 -10.75 -6.75
N GLU A 159 -7.35 -10.80 -7.46
CA GLU A 159 -7.41 -10.73 -8.93
C GLU A 159 -8.00 -9.39 -9.38
N LEU A 160 -7.60 -8.91 -10.57
CA LEU A 160 -8.02 -7.60 -11.10
C LEU A 160 -9.54 -7.50 -11.29
N ASP A 161 -10.17 -8.59 -11.72
CA ASP A 161 -11.62 -8.74 -11.88
C ASP A 161 -12.33 -9.14 -10.58
N GLY A 162 -11.59 -9.38 -9.51
CA GLY A 162 -12.13 -9.66 -8.18
C GLY A 162 -12.84 -8.45 -7.57
N GLU A 163 -13.77 -8.69 -6.64
CA GLU A 163 -14.62 -7.65 -6.05
C GLU A 163 -13.82 -6.49 -5.43
N ILE A 164 -12.75 -6.79 -4.69
CA ILE A 164 -11.98 -5.77 -3.97
C ILE A 164 -11.26 -4.82 -4.94
N LEU A 165 -10.49 -5.36 -5.91
CA LEU A 165 -9.73 -4.52 -6.84
C LEU A 165 -10.63 -3.81 -7.85
N SER A 166 -11.66 -4.48 -8.37
CA SER A 166 -12.65 -3.83 -9.23
C SER A 166 -13.38 -2.69 -8.52
N THR A 167 -13.72 -2.86 -7.23
CA THR A 167 -14.29 -1.78 -6.40
C THR A 167 -13.27 -0.67 -6.16
N PHE A 168 -12.00 -1.01 -5.94
CA PHE A 168 -10.93 -0.02 -5.76
C PHE A 168 -10.80 0.88 -6.98
N TYR A 169 -10.61 0.32 -8.17
CA TYR A 169 -10.45 1.13 -9.38
C TYR A 169 -11.72 1.90 -9.77
N ARG A 170 -12.89 1.49 -9.30
CA ARG A 170 -14.16 2.23 -9.48
C ARG A 170 -14.34 3.37 -8.49
N CYS A 171 -13.88 3.22 -7.25
CA CYS A 171 -14.13 4.17 -6.16
C CYS A 171 -12.94 5.09 -5.86
N ALA A 172 -11.72 4.69 -6.22
CA ALA A 172 -10.52 5.42 -5.85
C ALA A 172 -10.34 6.69 -6.69
N PRO A 173 -10.02 7.83 -6.05
CA PRO A 173 -9.61 9.04 -6.77
C PRO A 173 -8.37 8.77 -7.64
N LEU A 174 -8.22 9.55 -8.72
CA LEU A 174 -7.10 9.49 -9.66
C LEU A 174 -5.74 9.40 -8.94
N LYS A 175 -5.55 10.21 -7.91
CA LYS A 175 -4.32 10.26 -7.10
C LYS A 175 -3.94 8.91 -6.48
N LEU A 176 -4.91 8.12 -6.01
CA LEU A 176 -4.64 6.80 -5.42
C LEU A 176 -4.44 5.73 -6.48
N ARG A 177 -5.09 5.85 -7.64
CA ARG A 177 -4.83 4.96 -8.80
C ARG A 177 -3.43 5.17 -9.37
N LYS A 178 -3.00 6.43 -9.50
CA LYS A 178 -1.61 6.79 -9.83
C LYS A 178 -0.64 6.21 -8.79
N TYR A 179 -0.92 6.43 -7.51
CA TYR A 179 -0.08 5.92 -6.41
C TYR A 179 0.07 4.38 -6.44
N ALA A 180 -0.94 3.64 -6.88
CA ALA A 180 -0.84 2.18 -7.03
C ALA A 180 0.27 1.77 -8.02
N LEU A 181 0.42 2.50 -9.13
CA LEU A 181 1.51 2.28 -10.08
C LEU A 181 2.85 2.77 -9.53
N GLU A 182 2.88 3.91 -8.85
CA GLU A 182 4.10 4.43 -8.21
C GLU A 182 4.67 3.43 -7.20
N PHE A 183 3.82 2.96 -6.27
CA PHE A 183 4.19 1.98 -5.24
C PHE A 183 4.70 0.67 -5.86
N SER A 184 4.09 0.21 -6.95
CA SER A 184 4.53 -0.99 -7.66
C SER A 184 5.99 -0.88 -8.14
N GLY A 185 6.37 0.25 -8.73
CA GLY A 185 7.75 0.50 -9.17
C GLY A 185 8.70 0.72 -7.99
N GLN A 186 8.31 1.56 -7.02
CA GLN A 186 9.12 1.87 -5.84
C GLN A 186 9.49 0.61 -5.04
N SER A 187 8.53 -0.31 -4.89
CA SER A 187 8.73 -1.56 -4.15
C SER A 187 9.80 -2.47 -4.75
N LEU A 188 10.16 -2.25 -6.03
CA LEU A 188 11.13 -3.07 -6.75
C LEU A 188 12.53 -2.44 -6.84
N ASN A 189 12.71 -1.17 -6.48
CA ASN A 189 13.98 -0.44 -6.68
C ASN A 189 15.21 -1.08 -6.01
N ASN A 190 15.03 -1.86 -4.94
CA ASN A 190 16.09 -2.56 -4.23
C ASN A 190 15.93 -4.09 -4.27
N THR A 191 15.08 -4.60 -5.15
CA THR A 191 14.86 -6.03 -5.31
C THR A 191 16.00 -6.60 -6.18
N LEU A 192 16.61 -7.69 -5.72
CA LEU A 192 17.71 -8.36 -6.45
C LEU A 192 17.23 -9.46 -7.39
N ASP A 193 16.14 -10.13 -7.00
CA ASP A 193 15.54 -11.23 -7.75
C ASP A 193 14.01 -11.13 -7.63
N LEU A 194 13.32 -11.37 -8.74
CA LEU A 194 11.87 -11.23 -8.84
C LEU A 194 11.28 -12.50 -9.44
N ASP A 195 10.34 -13.11 -8.72
CA ASP A 195 9.60 -14.25 -9.24
C ASP A 195 8.86 -13.84 -10.54
N LYS A 196 9.01 -14.66 -11.58
CA LYS A 196 8.43 -14.39 -12.91
C LYS A 196 6.91 -14.18 -12.86
N ASN A 197 6.19 -14.87 -11.98
CA ASN A 197 4.75 -14.66 -11.80
C ASN A 197 4.47 -13.26 -11.23
N ILE A 198 5.31 -12.75 -10.32
CA ILE A 198 5.17 -11.38 -9.81
C ILE A 198 5.40 -10.37 -10.93
N GLU A 199 6.46 -10.55 -11.73
CA GLU A 199 6.74 -9.70 -12.90
C GLU A 199 5.56 -9.68 -13.88
N GLU A 200 5.05 -10.85 -14.29
CA GLU A 200 3.95 -10.98 -15.23
C GLU A 200 2.65 -10.33 -14.71
N ARG A 201 2.35 -10.48 -13.42
CA ARG A 201 1.18 -9.85 -12.80
C ARG A 201 1.30 -8.33 -12.76
N LEU A 202 2.48 -7.80 -12.45
CA LEU A 202 2.72 -6.36 -12.44
C LEU A 202 2.63 -5.75 -13.85
N LYS A 203 3.20 -6.41 -14.86
CA LYS A 203 3.02 -6.01 -16.27
C LYS A 203 1.55 -6.01 -16.67
N ARG A 204 0.81 -7.08 -16.30
CA ARG A 204 -0.63 -7.20 -16.57
C ARG A 204 -1.44 -6.08 -15.91
N LEU A 205 -1.08 -5.69 -14.68
CA LEU A 205 -1.72 -4.56 -14.01
C LEU A 205 -1.55 -3.29 -14.84
N TYR A 206 -0.32 -2.95 -15.22
CA TYR A 206 -0.05 -1.77 -16.02
C TYR A 206 -0.77 -1.80 -17.37
N GLU A 207 -0.68 -2.90 -18.12
CA GLU A 207 -1.33 -3.05 -19.43
C GLU A 207 -2.85 -2.95 -19.36
N TRP A 208 -3.46 -3.50 -18.31
CA TRP A 208 -4.90 -3.35 -18.06
C TRP A 208 -5.29 -1.90 -17.76
N ARG A 209 -4.48 -1.17 -16.97
CA ARG A 209 -4.73 0.25 -16.73
C ARG A 209 -4.53 1.07 -18.00
N GLN A 210 -3.49 0.76 -18.77
CA GLN A 210 -3.19 1.40 -20.05
C GLN A 210 -4.35 1.25 -21.04
N SER A 211 -4.94 0.05 -21.16
CA SER A 211 -6.06 -0.17 -22.09
C SER A 211 -7.28 0.69 -21.74
N LEU A 212 -7.62 0.81 -20.45
CA LEU A 212 -8.75 1.62 -19.99
C LEU A 212 -8.51 3.12 -20.20
N VAL A 213 -7.27 3.57 -20.05
CA VAL A 213 -6.88 4.95 -20.32
C VAL A 213 -6.99 5.26 -21.83
N MET A 214 -6.59 4.34 -22.69
CA MET A 214 -6.77 4.46 -24.15
C MET A 214 -8.24 4.49 -24.57
N GLU A 215 -9.13 3.85 -23.81
CA GLU A 215 -10.59 3.88 -24.03
C GLU A 215 -11.29 5.15 -23.52
N GLY A 216 -10.52 6.17 -23.10
CA GLY A 216 -11.04 7.47 -22.64
C GLY A 216 -10.94 7.69 -21.13
N GLY A 217 -10.13 6.90 -20.43
CA GLY A 217 -9.76 7.15 -19.04
C GLY A 217 -8.82 8.34 -18.84
N GLU A 218 -8.56 8.68 -17.58
CA GLU A 218 -7.65 9.77 -17.19
C GLU A 218 -6.19 9.37 -17.43
N GLN A 219 -5.51 10.07 -18.35
CA GLN A 219 -4.16 9.74 -18.79
C GLN A 219 -3.15 9.81 -17.64
N GLU A 220 -3.33 10.81 -16.77
CA GLU A 220 -2.49 11.10 -15.61
C GLU A 220 -2.39 9.92 -14.63
N GLU A 221 -3.29 8.94 -14.71
CA GLU A 221 -3.20 7.70 -13.94
C GLU A 221 -1.88 6.96 -14.24
N LEU A 222 -1.49 6.89 -15.52
CA LEU A 222 -0.33 6.13 -15.97
C LEU A 222 1.00 6.81 -15.62
N GLU A 223 0.98 8.09 -15.21
CA GLU A 223 2.20 8.81 -14.84
C GLU A 223 2.98 8.05 -13.77
N GLY A 224 2.31 7.34 -12.85
CA GLY A 224 2.97 6.58 -11.80
C GLY A 224 3.98 5.53 -12.29
N PHE A 225 3.94 5.18 -13.58
CA PHE A 225 4.94 4.32 -14.23
C PHE A 225 6.36 4.90 -14.25
N TYR A 226 6.57 6.20 -14.02
CA TYR A 226 7.92 6.78 -14.01
C TYR A 226 8.86 6.08 -13.01
N TRP A 227 8.34 5.58 -11.89
CA TRP A 227 9.12 4.81 -10.91
C TRP A 227 9.66 3.48 -11.43
N TRP A 228 9.11 2.96 -12.53
CA TRP A 228 9.50 1.68 -13.10
C TRP A 228 10.75 1.81 -13.98
N VAL A 229 11.07 3.01 -14.47
CA VAL A 229 12.23 3.26 -15.34
C VAL A 229 13.54 2.89 -14.66
N GLY A 230 13.63 2.98 -13.32
CA GLY A 230 14.82 2.58 -12.57
C GLY A 230 14.87 1.11 -12.14
N VAL A 231 13.85 0.31 -12.46
CA VAL A 231 13.71 -1.05 -11.93
C VAL A 231 14.53 -2.05 -12.77
N ALA A 232 15.55 -2.63 -12.15
CA ALA A 232 16.47 -3.55 -12.84
C ALA A 232 15.92 -4.99 -13.00
N VAL A 233 14.94 -5.39 -12.20
CA VAL A 233 14.41 -6.77 -12.14
C VAL A 233 13.27 -7.06 -13.11
N ILE A 234 12.82 -6.06 -13.86
CA ILE A 234 11.80 -6.22 -14.91
C ILE A 234 12.50 -6.14 -16.27
N ASP A 235 11.97 -6.86 -17.26
CA ASP A 235 12.45 -6.77 -18.64
C ASP A 235 12.63 -5.31 -19.13
N LYS A 236 13.89 -4.94 -19.38
CA LYS A 236 14.24 -3.56 -19.78
C LYS A 236 13.58 -3.13 -21.08
N ASN A 237 13.45 -4.04 -22.06
CA ASN A 237 12.83 -3.72 -23.34
C ASN A 237 11.35 -3.37 -23.17
N TRP A 238 10.64 -4.12 -22.34
CA TRP A 238 9.25 -3.83 -21.98
C TRP A 238 9.13 -2.48 -21.26
N ILE A 239 9.98 -2.19 -20.25
CA ILE A 239 9.94 -0.89 -19.54
C ILE A 239 10.17 0.26 -20.53
N LEU A 240 11.22 0.19 -21.35
CA LEU A 240 11.55 1.25 -22.30
C LEU A 240 10.42 1.47 -23.31
N THR A 241 9.81 0.39 -23.81
CA THR A 241 8.67 0.46 -24.73
C THR A 241 7.46 1.12 -24.07
N LYS A 242 7.10 0.71 -22.85
CA LYS A 242 5.95 1.26 -22.12
C LYS A 242 6.16 2.71 -21.69
N PHE A 243 7.39 3.08 -21.35
CA PHE A 243 7.73 4.46 -21.03
C PHE A 243 7.70 5.37 -22.27
N HIS A 244 8.18 4.87 -23.41
CA HIS A 244 8.09 5.57 -24.69
C HIS A 244 6.63 5.81 -25.12
N GLU A 245 5.78 4.78 -25.06
CA GLU A 245 4.33 4.89 -25.32
C GLU A 245 3.67 5.94 -24.40
N LEU A 246 4.04 5.96 -23.12
CA LEU A 246 3.54 6.92 -22.14
C LEU A 246 3.91 8.37 -22.48
N LEU A 247 5.18 8.61 -22.86
CA LEU A 247 5.65 9.93 -23.29
C LEU A 247 4.94 10.40 -24.57
N GLN A 248 4.55 9.48 -25.45
CA GLN A 248 3.83 9.81 -26.69
C GLN A 248 2.39 10.21 -26.41
N ALA A 249 1.75 9.58 -25.43
CA ALA A 249 0.34 9.79 -25.11
C ALA A 249 0.07 11.08 -24.32
N GLN A 250 1.04 11.59 -23.56
CA GLN A 250 0.82 12.71 -22.64
C GLN A 250 1.62 13.95 -22.99
N ASP A 251 0.97 15.11 -23.15
CA ASP A 251 1.64 16.38 -23.44
C ASP A 251 2.41 16.94 -22.24
N LYS A 252 1.94 16.67 -21.03
CA LYS A 252 2.55 17.11 -19.77
C LYS A 252 2.90 15.90 -18.94
N PHE A 253 4.06 15.94 -18.30
CA PHE A 253 4.51 14.87 -17.43
C PHE A 253 5.38 15.44 -16.31
N ASP A 254 4.97 15.24 -15.07
CA ASP A 254 5.72 15.69 -13.90
C ASP A 254 6.79 14.66 -13.48
N ASN A 255 7.87 15.10 -12.82
CA ASN A 255 8.96 14.25 -12.29
C ASN A 255 9.81 13.51 -13.34
N LEU A 256 10.00 14.11 -14.52
CA LEU A 256 10.82 13.55 -15.59
C LEU A 256 12.32 13.46 -15.26
N ASP A 257 12.82 14.28 -14.33
CA ASP A 257 14.26 14.35 -14.02
C ASP A 257 14.82 12.99 -13.54
N LEU A 258 14.07 12.29 -12.67
CA LEU A 258 14.49 10.99 -12.16
C LEU A 258 14.49 9.93 -13.27
N ALA A 259 13.44 9.89 -14.09
CA ALA A 259 13.34 8.96 -15.21
C ALA A 259 14.46 9.21 -16.23
N ALA A 260 14.75 10.46 -16.55
CA ALA A 260 15.83 10.84 -17.46
C ALA A 260 17.20 10.35 -16.97
N SER A 261 17.48 10.46 -15.67
CA SER A 261 18.73 9.96 -15.09
C SER A 261 18.92 8.44 -15.22
N LYS A 262 17.82 7.68 -15.37
CA LYS A 262 17.81 6.22 -15.47
C LYS A 262 17.75 5.70 -16.90
N LEU A 263 17.39 6.53 -17.89
CA LEU A 263 17.34 6.12 -19.30
C LEU A 263 18.71 5.68 -19.85
N GLY A 264 19.82 6.16 -19.28
CA GLY A 264 21.16 5.71 -19.65
C GLY A 264 21.37 4.20 -19.48
N ASP A 265 20.66 3.58 -18.53
CA ASP A 265 20.74 2.15 -18.25
C ASP A 265 20.13 1.27 -19.37
N TYR A 266 19.53 1.88 -20.41
CA TYR A 266 18.85 1.21 -21.52
C TYR A 266 19.57 1.36 -22.87
N LEU A 267 20.74 2.01 -22.90
CA LEU A 267 21.52 2.22 -24.14
C LEU A 267 21.96 0.90 -24.80
N ASP A 268 22.14 -0.15 -24.00
CA ASP A 268 22.45 -1.51 -24.46
C ASP A 268 21.24 -2.24 -25.07
N VAL A 269 20.01 -1.76 -24.80
CA VAL A 269 18.76 -2.35 -25.26
C VAL A 269 18.33 -1.75 -26.60
N ASP A 270 18.13 -0.43 -26.65
CA ASP A 270 17.69 0.28 -27.84
C ASP A 270 18.11 1.76 -27.77
N PRO A 271 19.32 2.11 -28.25
CA PRO A 271 19.84 3.47 -28.11
C PRO A 271 19.02 4.50 -28.90
N VAL A 272 18.35 4.10 -29.99
CA VAL A 272 17.52 5.00 -30.78
C VAL A 272 16.27 5.39 -29.99
N LYS A 273 15.59 4.41 -29.39
CA LYS A 273 14.41 4.67 -28.57
C LYS A 273 14.74 5.45 -27.29
N VAL A 274 15.93 5.23 -26.71
CA VAL A 274 16.41 6.03 -25.57
C VAL A 274 16.56 7.50 -25.95
N LEU A 275 17.22 7.80 -27.08
CA LEU A 275 17.38 9.17 -27.55
C LEU A 275 16.04 9.84 -27.86
N ASP A 276 15.10 9.10 -28.48
CA ASP A 276 13.75 9.61 -28.73
C ASP A 276 13.01 9.95 -27.42
N CYS A 277 13.06 9.06 -26.42
CA CYS A 277 12.54 9.35 -25.07
C CYS A 277 13.18 10.62 -24.47
N MET A 278 14.50 10.78 -24.56
CA MET A 278 15.20 11.96 -24.02
C MET A 278 14.79 13.25 -24.73
N ASP A 279 14.67 13.22 -26.06
CA ASP A 279 14.21 14.36 -26.86
C ASP A 279 12.76 14.75 -26.49
N MET A 280 11.88 13.76 -26.31
CA MET A 280 10.51 14.00 -25.86
C MET A 280 10.46 14.61 -24.45
N ILE A 281 11.30 14.14 -23.53
CA ILE A 281 11.42 14.71 -22.18
C ILE A 281 11.87 16.17 -22.25
N LEU A 282 12.92 16.46 -23.00
CA LEU A 282 13.46 17.81 -23.18
C LEU A 282 12.42 18.78 -23.74
N ASN A 283 11.67 18.35 -24.76
CA ASN A 283 10.61 19.15 -25.36
C ASN A 283 9.48 19.45 -24.36
N LYS A 284 9.07 18.46 -23.55
CA LYS A 284 8.03 18.64 -22.52
C LYS A 284 8.50 19.57 -21.39
N LEU A 285 9.72 19.44 -20.91
CA LEU A 285 10.29 20.34 -19.89
C LEU A 285 10.39 21.79 -20.39
N ASN A 286 10.87 21.98 -21.63
CA ASN A 286 10.96 23.31 -22.24
C ASN A 286 9.59 23.98 -22.39
N THR A 287 8.57 23.21 -22.75
CA THR A 287 7.18 23.72 -22.89
C THR A 287 6.50 23.98 -21.54
N GLN A 288 6.92 23.30 -20.47
CA GLN A 288 6.46 23.51 -19.10
C GLN A 288 7.25 24.60 -18.34
N GLY A 289 8.36 25.10 -18.89
CA GLY A 289 9.22 26.10 -18.25
C GLY A 289 10.21 25.53 -17.20
N GLY A 290 10.45 24.22 -17.21
CA GLY A 290 11.42 23.56 -16.35
C GLY A 290 12.85 23.70 -16.88
N TYR A 291 13.72 24.37 -16.11
CA TYR A 291 15.18 24.34 -16.35
C TYR A 291 15.79 23.15 -15.60
N PHE A 292 16.59 22.35 -16.28
CA PHE A 292 17.40 21.33 -15.63
C PHE A 292 18.34 21.94 -14.58
N GLY A 293 18.32 21.38 -13.37
CA GLY A 293 19.40 21.51 -12.41
C GLY A 293 20.39 20.34 -12.54
N TRP A 294 21.03 20.16 -13.70
CA TRP A 294 22.23 19.32 -13.76
C TRP A 294 23.32 20.05 -12.96
N ASN A 295 23.68 19.54 -11.78
CA ASN A 295 24.89 20.00 -11.12
C ASN A 295 26.08 19.65 -12.04
N ASP A 296 26.78 20.69 -12.51
CA ASP A 296 28.06 20.68 -13.24
C ASP A 296 29.18 19.97 -12.44
N THR A 297 29.03 18.67 -12.21
CA THR A 297 30.07 17.83 -11.60
C THR A 297 30.77 16.95 -12.63
N ALA A 298 30.46 17.12 -13.92
CA ALA A 298 31.12 16.42 -15.04
C ALA A 298 32.05 17.34 -15.87
N GLN A 299 32.59 18.42 -15.28
CA GLN A 299 33.61 19.25 -15.95
C GLN A 299 35.05 19.12 -15.39
N ASP A 300 35.29 18.35 -14.33
CA ASP A 300 36.62 18.25 -13.71
C ASP A 300 37.34 16.91 -13.94
N GLU A 301 37.22 16.33 -15.14
CA GLU A 301 38.20 15.34 -15.62
C GLU A 301 38.67 15.69 -17.03
N THR A 302 39.42 16.78 -17.16
CA THR A 302 40.45 16.91 -18.20
C THR A 302 41.49 17.99 -17.87
N PHE A 303 42.74 17.54 -17.74
CA PHE A 303 44.01 18.30 -17.72
C PHE A 303 44.42 19.07 -16.46
N ALA A 304 45.13 18.38 -15.57
CA ALA A 304 46.55 18.67 -15.24
C ALA A 304 47.20 17.44 -14.57
#